data_AF-A0A523J0P2-F1
#
_entry.id   AF-A0A523J0P2-F1
#
_cell.length_a   1.000
_cell.length_b   1.000
_cell.length_c   1.000
_cell.angle_alpha   90.00
_cell.angle_beta   90.00
_cell.angle_gamma   90.00
#
_symmetry.space_group_name_H-M   'P 1'
#
loop_
_entity.id
_entity.type
_entity.pdbx_description
1 polymer ?
#
loop_
_entity_poly.entity_id
_entity_poly.type
_entity_poly.pdbx_seq_one_letter_code
_entity_poly.pdbx_strand_id
1 'polypeptide(L)'
;MTIDLVIEIYREMLRTAALVAAPILGVAMMIGLTVSLIQTVTSIQEQTLTFVPKIIGIALTIGIGMPWILGHLMSFLALVVSQVPGLVLSR
;
A
#
# COMPACT_ATOMS: atom_id res chain seq x y z
N MET A 1 0.53 15.00 -26.50
CA MET A 1 0.31 13.58 -26.91
C MET A 1 1.18 12.60 -26.15
N THR A 2 2.48 12.85 -25.92
CA THR A 2 3.32 12.00 -25.02
C THR A 2 3.26 12.40 -23.54
N ILE A 3 3.18 13.70 -23.23
CA ILE A 3 3.08 14.19 -21.83
C ILE A 3 1.79 13.72 -21.16
N ASP A 4 0.68 13.73 -21.89
CA ASP A 4 -0.63 13.28 -21.40
C ASP A 4 -0.62 11.81 -20.99
N LEU A 5 0.07 10.96 -21.77
CA LEU A 5 0.24 9.53 -21.48
C LEU A 5 1.10 9.32 -20.23
N VAL A 6 2.21 10.06 -20.07
CA VAL A 6 3.05 10.00 -18.87
C VAL A 6 2.24 10.40 -17.63
N ILE A 7 1.44 11.46 -17.73
CA ILE A 7 0.57 11.91 -16.62
C ILE A 7 -0.46 10.83 -16.26
N GLU A 8 -1.03 10.15 -17.24
CA GLU A 8 -2.01 9.10 -17.01
C GLU A 8 -1.41 7.87 -16.32
N ILE A 9 -0.23 7.40 -16.78
CA ILE A 9 0.50 6.32 -16.10
C ILE A 9 0.84 6.72 -14.66
N TYR A 10 1.27 7.96 -14.44
CA TYR A 10 1.62 8.45 -13.11
C TYR A 10 0.40 8.52 -12.18
N ARG A 11 -0.75 8.96 -12.71
CA ARG A 11 -2.03 8.96 -11.98
C ARG A 11 -2.41 7.55 -11.56
N GLU A 12 -2.36 6.59 -12.48
CA GLU A 12 -2.75 5.21 -12.20
C GLU A 12 -1.76 4.52 -11.24
N MET A 13 -0.47 4.85 -11.33
CA MET A 13 0.55 4.41 -10.37
C MET A 13 0.21 4.89 -8.95
N LEU A 14 -0.04 6.19 -8.77
CA LEU A 14 -0.38 6.75 -7.46
C LEU A 14 -1.69 6.16 -6.91
N ARG A 15 -2.68 5.96 -7.78
CA ARG A 15 -3.96 5.34 -7.42
C ARG A 15 -3.76 3.90 -6.95
N THR A 16 -3.02 3.11 -7.71
CA THR A 16 -2.73 1.71 -7.37
C THR A 16 -1.95 1.62 -6.06
N ALA A 17 -0.93 2.46 -5.89
CA ALA A 17 -0.14 2.52 -4.66
C ALA A 17 -0.99 2.90 -3.45
N ALA A 18 -1.87 3.91 -3.59
CA ALA A 18 -2.77 4.33 -2.53
C ALA A 18 -3.77 3.22 -2.15
N LEU A 19 -4.36 2.54 -3.15
CA LEU A 19 -5.29 1.43 -2.92
C LEU A 19 -4.61 0.27 -2.19
N VAL A 20 -3.42 -0.14 -2.64
CA VAL A 20 -2.65 -1.22 -2.01
C VAL A 20 -2.20 -0.87 -0.59
N ALA A 21 -1.81 0.39 -0.35
CA ALA A 21 -1.37 0.85 0.96
C ALA A 21 -2.54 1.02 1.95
N ALA A 22 -3.73 1.39 1.49
CA ALA A 22 -4.89 1.68 2.34
C ALA A 22 -5.21 0.61 3.40
N PRO A 23 -5.36 -0.69 3.08
CA PRO A 23 -5.65 -1.70 4.09
C PRO A 23 -4.52 -1.88 5.10
N ILE A 24 -3.27 -1.82 4.64
CA ILE A 24 -2.08 -1.98 5.50
C ILE A 24 -2.00 -0.80 6.48
N LEU A 25 -2.17 0.41 5.99
CA LEU A 25 -2.18 1.63 6.80
C LEU A 25 -3.35 1.65 7.77
N GLY A 26 -4.55 1.27 7.34
CA GLY A 26 -5.74 1.20 8.19
C GLY A 26 -5.53 0.29 9.41
N VAL A 27 -4.98 -0.92 9.18
CA VAL A 27 -4.67 -1.85 10.27
C VAL A 27 -3.54 -1.34 11.15
N ALA A 28 -2.46 -0.83 10.57
CA ALA A 28 -1.33 -0.28 11.32
C ALA A 28 -1.74 0.89 12.22
N MET A 29 -2.63 1.76 11.72
CA MET A 29 -3.19 2.89 12.48
C MET A 29 -4.10 2.39 13.60
N MET A 30 -5.04 1.49 13.32
CA MET A 30 -5.97 0.97 14.31
C MET A 30 -5.25 0.31 15.49
N ILE A 31 -4.27 -0.56 15.20
CA ILE A 31 -3.47 -1.22 16.23
C ILE A 31 -2.61 -0.20 16.97
N GLY A 32 -1.95 0.72 16.25
CA GLY A 32 -1.12 1.76 16.85
C GLY A 32 -1.90 2.63 17.84
N LEU A 33 -3.08 3.08 17.46
CA LEU A 33 -3.99 3.85 18.32
C LEU A 33 -4.42 3.05 19.54
N THR A 34 -4.91 1.83 19.33
CA THR A 34 -5.39 0.97 20.43
C THR A 34 -4.30 0.73 21.46
N VAL A 35 -3.08 0.38 21.01
CA VAL A 35 -1.96 0.14 21.91
C VAL A 35 -1.51 1.43 22.61
N SER A 36 -1.44 2.57 21.90
CA SER A 36 -1.06 3.86 22.51
C SER A 36 -2.03 4.29 23.62
N LEU A 37 -3.32 4.00 23.46
CA LEU A 37 -4.33 4.29 24.48
C LEU A 37 -4.11 3.40 25.72
N ILE A 38 -3.87 2.11 25.52
CA ILE A 38 -3.59 1.17 26.62
C ILE A 38 -2.32 1.58 27.37
N GLN A 39 -1.26 1.94 26.65
CA GLN A 39 -0.01 2.42 27.24
C GLN A 39 -0.22 3.69 28.07
N THR A 40 -1.06 4.61 27.59
CA THR A 40 -1.39 5.85 28.31
C THR A 40 -2.19 5.57 29.58
N VAL A 41 -3.24 4.75 29.48
CA VAL A 41 -4.13 4.44 30.63
C VAL A 41 -3.42 3.62 31.69
N THR A 42 -2.51 2.72 31.31
CA THR A 42 -1.74 1.89 32.25
C THR A 42 -0.43 2.52 32.72
N SER A 43 -0.04 3.68 32.17
CA SER A 43 1.26 4.32 32.40
C SER A 43 2.48 3.45 32.05
N ILE A 44 2.31 2.39 31.24
CA ILE A 44 3.40 1.51 30.78
C ILE A 44 3.84 1.96 29.39
N GLN A 45 5.03 2.55 29.29
CA GLN A 45 5.59 3.09 28.03
C GLN A 45 6.73 2.21 27.48
N GLU A 46 6.53 0.90 27.48
CA GLU A 46 7.50 -0.05 26.92
C GLU A 46 7.40 -0.08 25.38
N GLN A 47 8.50 0.22 24.70
CA GLN A 47 8.53 0.29 23.23
C GLN A 47 8.17 -1.04 22.56
N THR A 48 8.55 -2.17 23.16
CA THR A 48 8.28 -3.53 22.65
C THR A 48 6.79 -3.86 22.56
N LEU A 49 5.97 -3.35 23.50
CA LEU A 49 4.51 -3.52 23.53
C LEU A 49 3.83 -2.87 22.32
N THR A 50 4.38 -1.80 21.76
CA THR A 50 3.86 -1.18 20.52
C THR A 50 4.22 -1.95 19.26
N PHE A 51 5.39 -2.58 19.27
CA PHE A 51 6.03 -3.09 18.07
C PHE A 51 5.46 -4.46 17.68
N VAL A 52 5.34 -5.38 18.64
CA VAL A 52 4.93 -6.76 18.37
C VAL A 52 3.50 -6.86 17.83
N PRO A 53 2.47 -6.26 18.46
CA PRO A 53 1.10 -6.34 17.94
C PRO A 53 0.96 -5.70 16.56
N LYS A 54 1.68 -4.59 16.32
CA LYS A 54 1.65 -3.87 15.04
C LYS A 54 2.24 -4.72 13.90
N ILE A 55 3.39 -5.38 14.12
CA ILE A 55 3.98 -6.27 13.10
C ILE A 55 3.05 -7.43 12.78
N ILE A 56 2.48 -8.07 13.80
CA ILE A 56 1.56 -9.20 13.59
C ILE A 56 0.36 -8.76 12.75
N GLY A 57 -0.24 -7.60 13.07
CA GLY A 57 -1.36 -7.07 12.29
C GLY A 57 -1.00 -6.76 10.84
N ILE A 58 0.15 -6.13 10.59
CA ILE A 58 0.64 -5.85 9.23
C ILE A 58 0.89 -7.15 8.48
N ALA A 59 1.57 -8.12 9.10
CA ALA A 59 1.88 -9.42 8.49
C ALA A 59 0.61 -10.19 8.11
N LEU A 60 -0.40 -10.21 8.99
CA LEU A 60 -1.70 -10.82 8.70
C LEU A 60 -2.42 -10.11 7.56
N THR A 61 -2.41 -8.77 7.55
CA THR A 61 -3.05 -7.98 6.50
C THR A 61 -2.42 -8.24 5.15
N ILE A 62 -1.09 -8.29 5.08
CA ILE A 62 -0.37 -8.62 3.85
C ILE A 62 -0.62 -10.09 3.47
N GLY A 63 -0.55 -11.03 4.42
CA GLY A 63 -0.75 -12.45 4.15
C GLY A 63 -2.14 -12.77 3.58
N ILE A 64 -3.19 -12.17 4.14
CA ILE A 64 -4.58 -12.33 3.68
C ILE A 64 -4.81 -11.53 2.39
N GLY A 65 -4.29 -10.30 2.33
CA GLY A 65 -4.42 -9.40 1.18
C GLY A 65 -3.52 -9.75 0.00
N MET A 66 -2.61 -10.72 0.13
CA MET A 66 -1.58 -11.05 -0.85
C MET A 66 -2.12 -11.25 -2.28
N PRO A 67 -3.18 -12.06 -2.50
CA PRO A 67 -3.70 -12.27 -3.86
C PRO A 67 -4.29 -11.00 -4.47
N TRP A 68 -4.94 -10.18 -3.63
CA TRP A 68 -5.54 -8.91 -4.05
C TRP A 68 -4.48 -7.87 -4.41
N ILE A 69 -3.43 -7.74 -3.58
CA ILE A 69 -2.29 -6.85 -3.84
C ILE A 69 -1.59 -7.24 -5.14
N LEU A 70 -1.30 -8.53 -5.31
CA LEU A 70 -0.67 -9.05 -6.53
C LEU A 70 -1.54 -8.81 -7.76
N GLY A 71 -2.86 -8.98 -7.66
CA GLY A 71 -3.79 -8.70 -8.75
C GLY A 71 -3.74 -7.24 -9.22
N HIS A 72 -3.66 -6.29 -8.27
CA HIS A 72 -3.54 -4.86 -8.58
C HIS A 72 -2.19 -4.53 -9.23
N LEU A 73 -1.09 -5.08 -8.70
CA LEU A 73 0.24 -4.87 -9.26
C LEU A 73 0.37 -5.46 -10.68
N MET A 74 -0.18 -6.66 -10.91
CA MET A 74 -0.18 -7.28 -12.24
C MET A 74 -1.03 -6.49 -13.23
N SER A 75 -2.19 -5.98 -12.80
CA SER A 75 -3.04 -5.13 -13.64
C SER A 75 -2.36 -3.83 -14.04
N PHE A 76 -1.70 -3.17 -13.08
CA PHE A 76 -0.89 -1.98 -13.34
C PHE A 76 0.28 -2.28 -14.29
N LEU A 77 1.00 -3.38 -14.07
CA LEU A 77 2.08 -3.79 -14.95
C LEU A 77 1.61 -4.05 -16.38
N ALA A 78 0.48 -4.76 -16.54
CA ALA A 78 -0.12 -5.01 -17.84
C ALA A 78 -0.52 -3.71 -18.55
N LEU A 79 -1.08 -2.74 -17.81
CA LEU A 79 -1.39 -1.41 -18.33
C LEU A 79 -0.13 -0.71 -18.83
N VAL A 80 0.94 -0.66 -18.03
CA VAL A 80 2.20 -0.02 -18.44
C VAL A 80 2.79 -0.69 -19.69
N VAL A 81 2.88 -2.03 -19.70
CA VAL A 81 3.42 -2.80 -20.83
C VAL A 81 2.60 -2.56 -22.10
N SER A 82 1.27 -2.46 -21.99
CA SER A 82 0.40 -2.19 -23.14
C SER A 82 0.62 -0.80 -23.76
N GLN A 83 1.16 0.16 -23.00
CA GLN A 83 1.45 1.51 -23.46
C GLN A 83 2.88 1.68 -24.02
N VAL A 84 3.77 0.70 -23.81
CA VAL A 84 5.15 0.72 -24.32
C VAL A 84 5.23 0.81 -25.87
N PRO A 85 4.43 0.08 -26.67
CA PRO A 85 4.49 0.19 -28.13
C PRO A 85 4.20 1.61 -28.64
N GLY A 86 3.29 2.34 -27.98
CA GLY A 86 2.96 3.73 -28.32
C GLY A 86 4.09 4.72 -28.03
N LEU A 87 4.98 4.39 -27.07
CA LEU A 87 6.17 5.19 -26.76
C LEU A 87 7.32 4.94 -27.73
N VAL A 88 7.43 3.72 -28.27
CA VAL A 88 8.53 3.30 -29.16
C VAL A 88 8.25 3.64 -30.64
N LEU A 89 6.99 3.54 -31.08
CA LEU A 89 6.59 3.76 -32.49
C LEU A 89 6.32 5.23 -32.85
N SER A 90 6.40 6.16 -31.89
CA SER A 90 6.25 7.61 -32.11
C SER A 90 7.55 8.31 -32.57
N ARG A 91 8.54 7.55 -33.07
CA ARG A 91 9.71 8.09 -33.77
C ARG A 91 9.53 8.06 -35.28
#